data_AF-A0A0S7YA24-F1
#
_entry.id   AF-A0A0S7YA24-F1
#
_cell.length_a   1.000
_cell.length_b   1.000
_cell.length_c   1.000
_cell.angle_alpha   90.00
_cell.angle_beta   90.00
_cell.angle_gamma   90.00
#
_symmetry.space_group_name_H-M   'P 1'
#
loop_
_entity.id
_entity.type
_entity.pdbx_description
1 polymer ?
#
loop_
_entity_poly.entity_id
_entity_poly.type
_entity_poly.pdbx_seq_one_letter_code
_entity_poly.pdbx_strand_id
1 'polypeptide(L)'
;TDRANHDRKRELEAKGVHILRVRCDEHNQIDLPYVLRELHYLGIQTLLVEGGARIITSLFSQRLVDQFVITTTPIIVGGLHAIEHLLVSETHKKISKGPYCWYATTGE
;
A
#
# COMPACT_ATOMS: atom_id res chain seq x y z
N THR A 1 20.32 1.96 2.84
CA THR A 1 20.96 0.63 2.90
C THR A 1 22.32 0.70 2.24
N ASP A 2 23.11 -0.36 2.32
CA ASP A 2 24.49 -0.39 1.79
C ASP A 2 24.56 -0.34 0.26
N ARG A 3 23.42 -0.52 -0.41
CA ARG A 3 23.26 -0.40 -1.87
C ARG A 3 23.12 1.05 -2.36
N ALA A 4 23.05 2.03 -1.46
CA ALA A 4 22.80 3.42 -1.84
C ALA A 4 24.02 4.04 -2.55
N ASN A 5 23.78 4.80 -3.62
CA ASN A 5 24.82 5.54 -4.33
C ASN A 5 25.35 6.70 -3.46
N HIS A 6 26.66 6.73 -3.22
CA HIS A 6 27.30 7.71 -2.34
C HIS A 6 27.32 9.14 -2.90
N ASP A 7 27.50 9.31 -4.20
CA ASP A 7 27.52 10.63 -4.82
C ASP A 7 26.11 11.24 -4.78
N ARG A 8 25.09 10.45 -5.12
CA ARG A 8 23.70 10.88 -5.02
C ARG A 8 23.30 11.22 -3.59
N LYS A 9 23.79 10.46 -2.61
CA LYS A 9 23.60 10.77 -1.19
C LYS A 9 24.16 12.15 -0.86
N ARG A 10 25.42 12.42 -1.21
CA ARG A 10 26.09 13.71 -0.95
C ARG A 10 25.37 14.88 -1.61
N GLU A 11 24.90 14.72 -2.86
CA GLU A 11 24.12 15.74 -3.57
C GLU A 11 22.84 16.12 -2.83
N LEU A 12 22.13 15.14 -2.26
CA LEU A 12 20.89 15.35 -1.52
C LEU A 12 21.17 15.97 -0.15
N GLU A 13 22.18 15.50 0.57
CA GLU A 13 22.62 16.09 1.84
C GLU A 13 23.04 17.55 1.67
N ALA A 14 23.75 17.88 0.58
CA ALA A 14 24.12 19.26 0.24
C ALA A 14 22.91 20.18 -0.02
N LYS A 15 21.74 19.60 -0.34
CA LYS A 15 20.46 20.32 -0.50
C LYS A 15 19.64 20.39 0.80
N GLY A 16 20.20 19.96 1.93
CA GLY A 16 19.53 19.95 3.23
C GLY A 16 18.63 18.73 3.46
N VAL A 17 18.70 17.70 2.63
CA VAL A 17 17.94 16.46 2.84
C VAL A 17 18.61 15.65 3.94
N HIS A 18 17.85 15.29 4.97
CA HIS A 18 18.31 14.37 6.00
C HIS A 18 18.23 12.92 5.48
N ILE A 19 19.38 12.24 5.35
CA ILE A 19 19.44 10.86 4.89
C ILE A 19 19.71 9.91 6.05
N LEU A 20 18.69 9.13 6.39
CA LEU A 20 18.79 8.06 7.37
C LEU A 20 19.31 6.77 6.72
N ARG A 21 20.44 6.25 7.22
CA ARG A 21 20.92 4.92 6.80
C ARG A 21 20.17 3.85 7.61
N VAL A 22 19.53 2.94 6.89
CA VAL A 22 18.77 1.83 7.47
C VAL A 22 19.30 0.49 7.01
N ARG A 23 19.13 -0.53 7.85
CA ARG A 23 19.51 -1.92 7.55
C ARG A 23 18.49 -2.61 6.65
N CYS A 24 18.92 -3.70 6.02
CA CYS A 24 18.01 -4.58 5.29
C CYS A 24 17.51 -5.72 6.19
N ASP A 25 16.37 -6.30 5.84
CA ASP A 25 15.90 -7.58 6.39
C ASP A 25 16.56 -8.79 5.70
N GLU A 26 16.15 -10.00 6.09
CA GLU A 26 16.62 -11.28 5.53
C GLU A 26 16.29 -11.49 4.04
N HIS A 27 15.33 -10.73 3.51
CA HIS A 27 14.95 -10.73 2.10
C HIS A 27 15.60 -9.58 1.31
N ASN A 28 16.58 -8.91 1.90
CA ASN A 28 17.25 -7.75 1.33
C ASN A 28 16.26 -6.63 0.95
N GLN A 29 15.16 -6.49 1.70
CA GLN A 29 14.26 -5.34 1.68
C GLN A 29 14.58 -4.41 2.85
N ILE A 30 13.89 -3.27 2.95
CA ILE A 30 14.06 -2.36 4.09
C ILE A 30 13.47 -3.01 5.35
N ASP A 31 14.23 -3.07 6.43
CA ASP A 31 13.73 -3.50 7.74
C ASP A 31 12.82 -2.42 8.34
N LEU A 32 11.50 -2.60 8.20
CA LEU A 32 10.49 -1.64 8.66
C LEU A 32 10.49 -1.44 10.19
N PRO A 33 10.56 -2.49 11.04
CA PRO A 33 10.69 -2.32 12.49
C PRO A 33 11.89 -1.45 12.89
N TYR A 34 13.03 -1.62 12.20
CA TYR A 34 14.20 -0.78 12.41
C TYR A 34 13.92 0.67 12.00
N VAL A 35 13.36 0.90 10.81
CA VAL A 35 13.01 2.25 10.32
C VAL A 35 12.10 2.98 11.31
N LEU A 36 11.01 2.34 11.76
CA LEU A 36 10.06 2.96 12.68
C LEU A 36 10.72 3.34 14.02
N ARG A 37 11.64 2.50 14.51
CA ARG A 37 12.43 2.80 15.72
C ARG A 37 13.33 4.01 15.54
N GLU A 38 14.05 4.09 14.41
CA GLU A 38 14.90 5.24 14.10
C GLU A 38 14.08 6.53 13.97
N LEU A 39 12.91 6.47 13.33
CA LEU A 39 12.00 7.62 13.24
C LEU A 39 11.51 8.06 14.63
N HIS A 40 11.20 7.10 15.51
CA HIS A 40 10.85 7.40 16.89
C HIS A 40 11.99 8.10 17.64
N TYR A 41 13.25 7.67 17.47
CA TYR A 41 14.42 8.36 18.04
C TYR A 41 14.62 9.78 17.49
N LEU A 42 14.19 10.03 16.25
CA LEU A 42 14.15 11.37 15.67
C LEU A 42 12.96 12.22 16.15
N GLY A 43 12.15 11.71 17.08
CA GLY A 43 10.98 12.40 17.64
C GLY A 43 9.70 12.26 16.81
N ILE A 44 9.71 11.45 15.75
CA ILE A 44 8.54 11.20 14.91
C ILE A 44 7.75 10.04 15.51
N GLN A 45 6.65 10.36 16.19
CA GLN A 45 5.84 9.40 16.92
C GLN A 45 4.64 8.87 16.12
N THR A 46 4.20 9.62 15.11
CA THR A 46 3.04 9.27 14.27
C THR A 46 3.39 9.42 12.80
N LEU A 47 3.12 8.39 12.00
CA LEU A 47 3.30 8.41 10.55
C LEU A 47 1.97 8.21 9.83
N LEU A 48 1.71 9.04 8.82
CA LEU A 48 0.74 8.74 7.78
C LEU A 48 1.46 8.04 6.63
N VAL A 49 1.05 6.81 6.32
CA VAL A 49 1.58 6.05 5.17
C VAL A 49 0.53 6.00 4.08
N GLU A 50 0.72 6.82 3.04
CA GLU A 50 -0.28 6.97 1.96
C GLU A 50 -0.10 5.99 0.81
N GLY A 51 1.10 5.42 0.62
CA GLY A 51 1.40 4.87 -0.68
C GLY A 51 2.54 3.87 -0.81
N GLY A 52 2.50 3.25 -2.00
CA GLY A 52 3.22 2.05 -2.38
C GLY A 52 2.48 0.81 -1.88
N ALA A 53 1.78 0.09 -2.77
CA ALA A 53 1.08 -1.14 -2.40
C ALA A 53 2.00 -2.12 -1.65
N ARG A 54 3.27 -2.22 -2.06
CA ARG A 54 4.28 -3.02 -1.37
C ARG A 54 4.57 -2.56 0.05
N ILE A 55 4.67 -1.25 0.31
CA ILE A 55 4.93 -0.71 1.65
C ILE A 55 3.73 -0.95 2.54
N ILE A 56 2.53 -0.62 2.05
CA ILE A 56 1.27 -0.86 2.74
C ILE A 56 1.14 -2.35 3.09
N THR A 57 1.28 -3.25 2.12
CA THR A 57 1.25 -4.71 2.35
C THR A 57 2.29 -5.17 3.37
N SER A 58 3.51 -4.61 3.34
CA SER A 58 4.58 -4.99 4.28
C SER A 58 4.29 -4.53 5.71
N LEU A 59 3.73 -3.33 5.90
CA LEU A 59 3.31 -2.85 7.22
C LEU A 59 2.17 -3.70 7.78
N PHE A 60 1.18 -4.05 6.95
CA PHE A 60 0.09 -4.94 7.34
C PHE A 60 0.58 -6.35 7.69
N SER A 61 1.42 -6.96 6.84
CA SER A 61 1.91 -8.33 7.06
C SER A 61 2.76 -8.45 8.33
N GLN A 62 3.50 -7.39 8.68
CA GLN A 62 4.34 -7.33 9.87
C GLN A 62 3.62 -6.79 11.11
N ARG A 63 2.31 -6.50 11.04
CA ARG A 63 1.49 -5.95 12.14
C ARG A 63 2.03 -4.63 12.71
N LEU A 64 2.47 -3.75 11.84
CA LEU A 64 3.05 -2.43 12.18
C LEU A 64 2.06 -1.27 11.97
N VAL A 65 0.76 -1.57 11.86
CA VAL A 65 -0.31 -0.60 11.60
C VAL A 65 -1.22 -0.50 12.81
N ASP A 66 -1.29 0.68 13.43
CA ASP A 66 -2.21 0.96 14.53
C ASP A 66 -3.60 1.40 14.04
N GLN A 67 -3.64 2.16 12.93
CA GLN A 67 -4.86 2.71 12.34
C GLN A 67 -4.77 2.70 10.81
N PHE A 68 -5.89 2.50 10.13
CA PHE A 68 -6.00 2.60 8.68
C PHE A 68 -7.25 3.38 8.28
N VAL A 69 -7.13 4.17 7.20
CA VAL A 69 -8.22 4.96 6.64
C VAL A 69 -8.48 4.48 5.23
N ILE A 70 -9.71 4.02 4.96
CA ILE A 70 -10.14 3.61 3.62
C ILE A 70 -10.99 4.72 3.04
N THR A 71 -10.52 5.30 1.93
CA THR A 71 -11.33 6.22 1.13
C THR A 71 -12.02 5.40 0.04
N THR A 72 -13.35 5.34 0.08
CA THR A 72 -14.15 4.68 -0.95
C THR A 72 -14.77 5.70 -1.90
N THR A 73 -14.92 5.31 -3.17
CA THR A 73 -15.63 6.10 -4.19
C THR A 73 -16.61 5.17 -4.91
N PRO A 74 -17.83 5.60 -5.26
CA PRO A 74 -18.80 4.78 -5.98
C PRO A 74 -18.46 4.68 -7.48
N ILE A 75 -17.18 4.46 -7.81
CA ILE A 75 -16.67 4.28 -9.17
C ILE A 75 -16.03 2.90 -9.23
N ILE A 76 -16.44 2.10 -10.21
CA ILE A 76 -15.79 0.82 -10.49
C ILE A 76 -14.51 1.11 -11.26
N VAL A 77 -13.38 0.94 -10.59
CA VAL A 77 -12.05 0.97 -11.21
C VAL A 77 -11.49 -0.45 -11.06
N GLY A 78 -11.59 -1.26 -12.11
CA GLY A 78 -11.22 -2.67 -12.05
C GLY A 78 -9.71 -2.94 -12.14
N GLY A 79 -9.33 -4.17 -11.78
CA GLY A 79 -8.32 -4.98 -12.49
C GLY A 79 -9.03 -6.20 -13.15
N LEU A 80 -8.40 -6.93 -14.08
CA LEU A 80 -9.03 -7.88 -15.03
C LEU A 80 -10.15 -8.81 -14.49
N HIS A 81 -10.05 -9.30 -13.25
CA HIS A 81 -11.06 -10.15 -12.60
C HIS A 81 -12.41 -9.45 -12.31
N ALA A 82 -12.42 -8.13 -12.20
CA ALA A 82 -13.59 -7.36 -11.75
C ALA A 82 -14.79 -7.43 -12.70
N ILE A 83 -14.61 -7.97 -13.91
CA ILE A 83 -15.67 -8.11 -14.92
C ILE A 83 -15.63 -9.45 -15.64
N GLU A 84 -14.84 -10.43 -15.17
CA GLU A 84 -14.53 -11.63 -15.97
C GLU A 84 -15.74 -12.53 -16.21
N HIS A 85 -16.63 -12.71 -15.23
CA HIS A 85 -17.87 -13.48 -15.40
C HIS A 85 -19.02 -12.68 -16.04
N LEU A 86 -18.88 -11.35 -16.19
CA LEU A 86 -19.77 -10.53 -17.01
C LEU A 86 -19.38 -10.58 -18.50
N LEU A 87 -18.19 -11.10 -18.83
CA LEU A 87 -17.68 -11.27 -20.19
C LEU A 87 -17.94 -12.68 -20.78
N VAL A 88 -18.35 -13.66 -19.97
CA VAL A 88 -18.41 -15.09 -20.36
C VAL A 88 -19.81 -15.72 -20.30
N SER A 89 -20.91 -14.95 -20.33
CA SER A 89 -22.21 -15.56 -20.68
C SER A 89 -23.14 -14.61 -21.46
N GLU A 90 -23.47 -15.01 -22.69
CA GLU A 90 -24.52 -14.41 -23.49
C GLU A 90 -25.92 -14.74 -22.92
N THR A 91 -26.89 -13.87 -23.27
CA THR A 91 -28.36 -14.05 -23.30
C THR A 91 -29.23 -13.91 -22.02
N HIS A 92 -29.97 -12.78 -22.00
CA HIS A 92 -31.32 -12.52 -21.45
C HIS A 92 -31.61 -12.52 -19.93
N LYS A 93 -31.74 -11.33 -19.31
CA LYS A 93 -33.01 -10.61 -19.05
C LYS A 93 -32.74 -9.32 -18.26
N LYS A 94 -33.37 -8.23 -18.70
CA LYS A 94 -33.30 -6.90 -18.07
C LYS A 94 -34.14 -6.91 -16.78
N ILE A 95 -33.53 -6.68 -15.63
CA ILE A 95 -34.26 -6.35 -14.39
C ILE A 95 -33.85 -4.96 -13.96
N SER A 96 -34.81 -4.03 -14.00
CA SER A 96 -34.68 -2.69 -13.47
C SER A 96 -35.28 -2.63 -12.06
N LYS A 97 -34.51 -2.04 -11.13
CA LYS A 97 -34.87 -0.92 -10.22
C LYS A 97 -34.21 -1.06 -8.83
N GLY A 98 -33.36 -0.10 -8.49
CA GLY A 98 -32.87 0.16 -7.13
C GLY A 98 -31.46 0.77 -7.11
N PRO A 99 -31.16 1.78 -6.27
CA PRO A 99 -29.90 2.56 -6.35
C PRO A 99 -28.67 1.87 -5.73
N TYR A 100 -28.80 0.66 -5.19
CA TYR A 100 -27.70 -0.08 -4.58
C TYR A 100 -27.68 -1.52 -5.09
N CYS A 101 -26.69 -1.85 -5.90
CA CYS A 101 -26.42 -3.21 -6.39
C CYS A 101 -25.32 -3.82 -5.50
N TRP A 102 -25.70 -4.78 -4.66
CA TRP A 102 -24.75 -5.63 -3.93
C TRP A 102 -24.52 -6.89 -4.75
N TYR A 103 -23.26 -7.25 -5.00
CA TYR A 103 -22.89 -8.60 -5.43
C TYR A 103 -22.55 -9.40 -4.18
N ALA A 104 -23.45 -10.31 -3.77
CA ALA A 104 -23.13 -11.34 -2.80
C ALA A 104 -22.79 -12.63 -3.57
N THR A 105 -21.58 -13.14 -3.41
CA THR A 105 -21.26 -14.52 -3.80
C THR A 105 -21.42 -15.38 -2.55
N THR A 106 -22.51 -16.13 -2.45
CA THR A 106 -22.60 -17.21 -1.45
C THR A 106 -21.77 -18.37 -1.98
N GLY A 107 -20.59 -18.58 -1.40
CA GLY A 107 -19.88 -19.85 -1.51
C GLY A 107 -20.41 -20.81 -0.44
N GLU A 108 -20.63 -22.07 -0.83
CA GLU A 108 -20.65 -23.19 0.11
C GLU A 108 -19.25 -23.41 0.71
#